data_AF-A0A8J2RZ05-F1
#
_entry.id   AF-A0A8J2RZ05-F1
#
_cell.length_a   1.000
_cell.length_b   1.000
_cell.length_c   1.000
_cell.angle_alpha   90.00
_cell.angle_beta   90.00
_cell.angle_gamma   90.00
#
_symmetry.space_group_name_H-M   'P 1'
#
loop_
_entity.id
_entity.type
_entity.pdbx_description
1 polymer ?
#
loop_
_entity_poly.entity_id
_entity_poly.type
_entity_poly.pdbx_seq_one_letter_code
_entity_poly.pdbx_strand_id
1 'polypeptide(L)'
;MAVAMEDFRSELQRAREILYKVDKNIKKISGRDPTEARNAKFTWNMVIWNVHGEFNLSCRNKLEDNQLAISDVEEKSIRLINNESKLRRNLEEKDHLLASKAKELDDLRVQFDQQKKVIEDLSTQVNDMDRIKEEALQKLAAPRFDNEQQTAPASVIPVELAILEEPNVSSLPETEVGPTDGERDGSTFVLEEPVSPPAVVEQFQPSEASASVKPSVLVVRSDIMHKSTDNSIIVIGIPTWQIGLVIGQRGRNMLRLERGYGVKLSFAKGTLYITGGDQTRRQAALKDVIENLPVVVECPLLPLENHNRISNLLLKEMCQNYDVKISRPSAENKIGIISGRIDRCRTVYHLLNNAHAMTLPHGNNPKGLVDDLVNGEFVSLACTGTVGYFALYTLNYMGKHESVVPS
;
A
#
# COMPACT_ATOMS: atom_id res chain seq x y z
N MET A 1 36.73 33.64 -68.25
CA MET A 1 37.24 33.16 -66.93
C MET A 1 38.35 34.07 -66.38
N ALA A 2 39.40 34.40 -67.15
CA ALA A 2 40.47 35.29 -66.69
C ALA A 2 39.99 36.70 -66.30
N VAL A 3 39.14 37.34 -67.10
CA VAL A 3 38.59 38.67 -66.81
C VAL A 3 37.75 38.67 -65.52
N ALA A 4 36.90 37.65 -65.33
CA ALA A 4 36.09 37.51 -64.12
C ALA A 4 36.93 37.28 -62.85
N MET A 5 38.10 36.63 -62.97
CA MET A 5 39.02 36.49 -61.83
C MET A 5 39.72 37.80 -61.48
N GLU A 6 40.00 38.65 -62.47
CA GLU A 6 40.67 39.93 -62.25
C GLU A 6 39.72 40.98 -61.64
N ASP A 7 38.46 40.97 -62.07
CA ASP A 7 37.39 41.78 -61.47
C ASP A 7 37.15 41.37 -60.00
N PHE A 8 37.08 40.06 -59.72
CA PHE A 8 36.92 39.55 -58.35
C PHE A 8 38.12 39.90 -57.46
N ARG A 9 39.35 39.84 -57.98
CA ARG A 9 40.56 40.27 -57.26
C ARG A 9 40.52 41.77 -56.94
N SER A 10 40.11 42.59 -57.91
CA SER A 10 40.00 44.04 -57.74
C SER A 10 38.94 44.40 -56.69
N GLU A 11 37.83 43.67 -56.67
CA GLU A 11 36.76 43.86 -55.70
C GLU A 11 37.16 43.41 -54.30
N LEU A 12 37.87 42.28 -54.17
CA LEU A 12 38.48 41.85 -52.89
C LEU A 12 39.49 42.87 -52.36
N GLN A 13 40.29 43.48 -53.24
CA GLN A 13 41.28 44.47 -52.84
C GLN A 13 40.59 45.76 -52.34
N ARG A 14 39.52 46.22 -53.00
CA ARG A 14 38.69 47.34 -52.50
C ARG A 14 38.06 47.01 -51.16
N ALA A 15 37.51 45.81 -50.99
CA ALA A 15 36.91 45.38 -49.72
C ALA A 15 37.94 45.40 -48.58
N ARG A 16 39.18 44.97 -48.84
CA ARG A 16 40.29 45.04 -47.87
C ARG A 16 40.63 46.47 -47.47
N GLU A 17 40.71 47.40 -48.43
CA GLU A 17 40.98 48.80 -48.14
C GLU A 17 39.87 49.47 -47.32
N ILE A 18 38.61 49.15 -47.61
CA ILE A 18 37.47 49.65 -46.85
C ILE A 18 37.54 49.15 -45.40
N LEU A 19 37.77 47.85 -45.20
CA LEU A 19 37.92 47.25 -43.87
C LEU A 19 39.08 47.88 -43.09
N TYR A 20 40.23 48.09 -43.73
CA TYR A 20 41.38 48.74 -43.09
C TYR A 20 41.07 50.18 -42.64
N LYS A 21 40.33 50.95 -43.45
CA LYS A 21 39.89 52.30 -43.08
C LYS A 21 38.92 52.27 -41.89
N VAL A 22 37.98 51.32 -41.88
CA VAL A 22 37.05 51.14 -40.76
C VAL A 22 37.79 50.79 -39.48
N ASP A 23 38.74 49.84 -39.52
CA ASP A 23 39.57 49.47 -38.37
C ASP A 23 40.36 50.66 -37.82
N LYS A 24 40.97 51.45 -38.71
CA LYS A 24 41.70 52.66 -38.32
C LYS A 24 40.79 53.68 -37.63
N ASN A 25 39.56 53.83 -38.08
CA ASN A 25 38.58 54.72 -37.45
C ASN A 25 38.11 54.19 -36.10
N ILE A 26 37.85 52.89 -35.97
CA ILE A 26 37.51 52.25 -34.70
C ILE A 26 38.63 52.41 -33.68
N LYS A 27 39.90 52.23 -34.09
CA LYS A 27 41.06 52.45 -33.22
C LYS A 27 41.17 53.90 -32.73
N LYS A 28 40.88 54.88 -33.60
CA LYS A 28 40.85 56.30 -33.23
C LYS A 28 39.74 56.62 -32.22
N ILE A 29 38.56 56.04 -32.37
CA ILE A 29 37.41 56.31 -31.50
C ILE A 29 37.54 55.59 -30.15
N SER A 30 37.96 54.32 -30.17
CA SER A 30 38.00 53.47 -28.97
C SER A 30 39.33 53.46 -28.23
N GLY A 31 40.41 53.93 -28.85
CA GLY A 31 41.77 53.88 -28.31
C GLY A 31 42.40 52.48 -28.26
N ARG A 32 41.68 51.42 -28.68
CA ARG A 32 42.17 50.03 -28.68
C ARG A 32 42.31 49.46 -30.08
N ASP A 33 43.22 48.52 -30.28
CA ASP A 33 43.39 47.87 -31.58
C ASP A 33 42.21 46.92 -31.87
N PRO A 34 41.42 47.13 -32.94
CA PRO A 34 40.29 46.26 -33.28
C PRO A 34 40.72 44.83 -33.63
N THR A 35 42.00 44.59 -33.94
CA THR A 35 42.56 43.26 -34.15
C THR A 35 42.67 42.51 -32.83
N GLU A 36 43.08 43.19 -31.76
CA GLU A 36 43.20 42.63 -30.42
C GLU A 36 41.80 42.29 -29.85
N ALA A 37 40.82 43.17 -30.08
CA ALA A 37 39.43 42.90 -29.71
C ALA A 37 38.83 41.68 -30.46
N ARG A 38 39.16 41.52 -31.75
CA ARG A 38 38.74 40.33 -32.52
C ARG A 38 39.43 39.06 -32.02
N ASN A 39 40.74 39.10 -31.76
CA ASN A 39 41.48 37.96 -31.22
C ASN A 39 40.96 37.57 -29.82
N ALA A 40 40.69 38.54 -28.96
CA ALA A 40 40.09 38.30 -27.64
C ALA A 40 38.68 37.69 -27.72
N LYS A 41 37.87 38.08 -28.72
CA LYS A 41 36.55 37.49 -28.97
C LYS A 41 36.66 36.05 -29.48
N PHE A 42 37.65 35.75 -30.33
CA PHE A 42 37.91 34.38 -30.80
C PHE A 42 38.36 33.46 -29.67
N THR A 43 39.28 33.91 -28.80
CA THR A 43 39.72 33.11 -27.65
C THR A 43 38.58 32.88 -26.66
N TRP A 44 37.76 33.90 -26.37
CA TRP A 44 36.58 33.75 -25.51
C TRP A 44 35.57 32.74 -26.05
N ASN A 45 35.25 32.81 -27.34
CA ASN A 45 34.36 31.83 -27.95
C ASN A 45 34.95 30.41 -27.82
N MET A 46 36.24 30.23 -28.08
CA MET A 46 36.90 28.93 -27.95
C MET A 46 36.82 28.38 -26.51
N VAL A 47 37.02 29.23 -25.49
CA VAL A 47 36.85 28.84 -24.09
C VAL A 47 35.40 28.45 -23.79
N ILE A 48 34.42 29.23 -24.26
CA ILE A 48 33.00 28.90 -24.08
C ILE A 48 32.66 27.55 -24.71
N TRP A 49 33.13 27.28 -25.93
CA TRP A 49 32.90 25.99 -26.60
C TRP A 49 33.51 24.82 -25.82
N ASN A 50 34.71 24.98 -25.28
CA ASN A 50 35.36 23.93 -24.46
C ASN A 50 34.60 23.68 -23.15
N VAL A 51 34.25 24.73 -22.41
CA VAL A 51 33.50 24.60 -21.14
C VAL A 51 32.12 23.98 -21.39
N HIS A 52 31.44 24.38 -22.46
CA HIS A 52 30.15 23.80 -22.83
C HIS A 52 30.29 22.33 -23.27
N GLY A 53 31.37 21.98 -23.98
CA GLY A 53 31.69 20.61 -24.36
C GLY A 53 31.93 19.69 -23.16
N GLU A 54 32.76 20.13 -22.20
CA GLU A 54 33.03 19.39 -20.96
C GLU A 54 31.78 19.22 -20.10
N PHE A 55 30.98 20.28 -19.98
CA PHE A 55 29.71 20.22 -19.25
C PHE A 55 28.74 19.23 -19.90
N ASN A 56 28.58 19.28 -21.22
CA ASN A 56 27.71 18.36 -21.96
C ASN A 56 28.18 16.91 -21.84
N LEU A 57 29.50 16.67 -21.90
CA LEU A 57 30.07 15.34 -21.70
C LEU A 57 29.82 14.83 -20.27
N SER A 58 30.00 15.67 -19.26
CA SER A 58 29.72 15.33 -17.86
C SER A 58 28.25 14.99 -17.62
N CYS A 59 27.33 15.78 -18.18
CA CYS A 59 25.89 15.53 -18.10
C CYS A 59 25.50 14.22 -18.80
N ARG A 60 26.09 13.94 -19.96
CA ARG A 60 25.85 12.69 -20.70
C ARG A 60 26.32 11.47 -19.92
N ASN A 61 27.53 11.49 -19.37
CA ASN A 61 28.05 10.37 -18.58
C ASN A 61 27.17 10.09 -17.36
N LYS A 62 26.74 11.14 -16.64
CA LYS A 62 25.80 10.99 -15.51
C LYS A 62 24.45 10.41 -15.92
N LEU A 63 23.96 10.74 -17.12
CA LEU A 63 22.72 10.19 -17.65
C LEU A 63 22.87 8.70 -17.98
N GLU A 64 24.00 8.32 -18.59
CA GLU A 64 24.32 6.92 -18.89
C GLU A 64 24.50 6.09 -17.61
N ASP A 65 25.18 6.62 -16.58
CA ASP A 65 25.31 5.97 -15.27
C ASP A 65 23.94 5.77 -14.60
N ASN A 66 23.08 6.78 -14.63
CA ASN A 66 21.72 6.67 -14.10
C ASN A 66 20.88 5.64 -14.87
N GLN A 67 21.06 5.55 -16.19
CA GLN A 67 20.35 4.58 -17.03
C GLN A 67 20.79 3.14 -16.69
N LEU A 68 22.09 2.92 -16.43
CA LEU A 68 22.61 1.64 -15.96
C LEU A 68 22.08 1.28 -14.57
N ALA A 69 22.03 2.24 -13.65
CA ALA A 69 21.49 2.01 -12.31
C ALA A 69 19.99 1.66 -12.34
N ILE A 70 19.21 2.31 -13.21
CA ILE A 70 17.79 1.98 -13.42
C ILE A 70 17.65 0.57 -13.97
N SER A 71 18.45 0.19 -14.97
CA SER A 71 18.43 -1.16 -15.56
C SER A 71 18.76 -2.26 -14.53
N ASP A 72 19.71 -2.03 -13.62
CA ASP A 72 20.04 -2.97 -12.54
C ASP A 72 18.88 -3.14 -11.54
N VAL A 73 18.19 -2.04 -11.20
CA VAL A 73 17.00 -2.08 -10.34
C VAL A 73 15.85 -2.82 -11.02
N GLU A 74 15.63 -2.61 -12.32
CA GLU A 74 14.62 -3.32 -13.10
C GLU A 74 14.90 -4.83 -13.14
N GLU A 75 16.15 -5.23 -13.37
CA GLU A 75 16.53 -6.65 -13.37
C GLU A 75 16.30 -7.30 -12.00
N LYS A 76 16.68 -6.62 -10.91
CA LYS A 76 16.44 -7.09 -9.54
C LYS A 76 14.94 -7.21 -9.25
N SER A 77 14.14 -6.26 -9.71
CA SER A 77 12.68 -6.29 -9.57
C SER A 77 12.08 -7.52 -10.27
N ILE A 78 12.49 -7.81 -11.51
CA ILE A 78 12.04 -9.00 -12.25
C ILE A 78 12.43 -10.30 -11.53
N ARG A 79 13.66 -10.38 -11.01
CA ARG A 79 14.12 -11.55 -10.24
C ARG A 79 13.29 -11.74 -8.96
N LEU A 80 12.94 -10.67 -8.26
CA LEU A 80 12.09 -10.75 -7.06
C LEU A 80 10.67 -11.24 -7.38
N ILE A 81 10.03 -10.71 -8.44
CA ILE A 81 8.70 -11.15 -8.88
C ILE A 81 8.69 -12.66 -9.24
N ASN A 82 9.74 -13.14 -9.88
CA ASN A 82 9.89 -14.56 -10.21
C ASN A 82 10.06 -15.44 -8.96
N ASN A 83 10.85 -14.97 -7.98
CA ASN A 83 11.02 -15.65 -6.70
C ASN A 83 9.72 -15.69 -5.89
N GLU A 84 8.98 -14.58 -5.83
CA GLU A 84 7.67 -14.51 -5.19
C GLU A 84 6.68 -15.49 -5.84
N SER A 85 6.64 -15.54 -7.17
CA SER A 85 5.82 -16.50 -7.91
C SER A 85 6.18 -17.96 -7.59
N LYS A 86 7.48 -18.25 -7.39
CA LYS A 86 7.94 -19.59 -6.99
C LYS A 86 7.54 -19.93 -5.56
N LEU A 87 7.64 -18.97 -4.64
CA LEU A 87 7.22 -19.13 -3.25
C LEU A 87 5.72 -19.38 -3.15
N ARG A 88 4.91 -18.62 -3.91
CA ARG A 88 3.45 -18.80 -3.95
C ARG A 88 3.07 -20.22 -4.39
N ARG A 89 3.66 -20.75 -5.47
CA ARG A 89 3.40 -22.14 -5.91
C ARG A 89 3.78 -23.18 -4.86
N ASN A 90 4.90 -22.98 -4.16
CA ASN A 90 5.33 -23.91 -3.09
C ASN A 90 4.35 -23.88 -1.90
N LEU A 91 3.84 -22.69 -1.58
CA LEU A 91 2.84 -22.53 -0.52
C LEU A 91 1.51 -23.20 -0.91
N GLU A 92 1.04 -23.00 -2.15
CA GLU A 92 -0.15 -23.67 -2.70
C GLU A 92 0.01 -25.20 -2.70
N GLU A 93 1.18 -25.73 -3.06
CA GLU A 93 1.48 -27.17 -3.02
C GLU A 93 1.45 -27.72 -1.58
N LYS A 94 2.01 -26.99 -0.62
CA LYS A 94 1.95 -27.35 0.80
C LYS A 94 0.52 -27.32 1.33
N ASP A 95 -0.27 -26.33 0.97
CA ASP A 95 -1.68 -26.22 1.36
C ASP A 95 -2.49 -27.40 0.80
N HIS A 96 -2.25 -27.80 -0.45
CA HIS A 96 -2.85 -29.00 -1.03
C HIS A 96 -2.46 -30.28 -0.27
N LEU A 97 -1.19 -30.43 0.11
CA LEU A 97 -0.73 -31.57 0.90
C LEU A 97 -1.36 -31.60 2.30
N LEU A 98 -1.46 -30.45 2.96
CA LEU A 98 -2.11 -30.33 4.27
C LEU A 98 -3.60 -30.65 4.19
N ALA A 99 -4.30 -30.18 3.16
CA ALA A 99 -5.70 -30.52 2.92
C ALA A 99 -5.89 -32.03 2.69
N SER A 100 -4.99 -32.66 1.94
CA SER A 100 -5.02 -34.12 1.73
C SER A 100 -4.82 -34.89 3.03
N LYS A 101 -3.85 -34.49 3.85
CA LYS A 101 -3.59 -35.13 5.16
C LYS A 101 -4.72 -34.91 6.15
N ALA A 102 -5.33 -33.72 6.16
CA ALA A 102 -6.48 -33.42 7.01
C ALA A 102 -7.66 -34.34 6.66
N LYS A 103 -7.90 -34.58 5.37
CA LYS A 103 -8.93 -35.51 4.92
C LYS A 103 -8.63 -36.96 5.35
N GLU A 104 -7.39 -37.41 5.20
CA GLU A 104 -6.96 -38.74 5.64
C GLU A 104 -7.15 -38.94 7.16
N LEU A 105 -6.83 -37.93 7.96
CA LEU A 105 -7.06 -37.96 9.41
C LEU A 105 -8.55 -38.01 9.77
N ASP A 106 -9.41 -37.33 9.01
CA ASP A 106 -10.86 -37.36 9.21
C ASP A 106 -11.43 -38.75 8.87
N ASP A 107 -10.98 -39.35 7.77
CA ASP A 107 -11.35 -40.72 7.38
C ASP A 107 -10.92 -41.73 8.46
N LEU A 108 -9.70 -41.61 8.99
CA LEU A 108 -9.20 -42.44 10.10
C LEU A 108 -10.01 -42.24 11.39
N ARG A 109 -10.41 -41.00 11.70
CA ARG A 109 -11.25 -40.70 12.86
C ARG A 109 -12.62 -41.37 12.76
N VAL A 110 -13.24 -41.32 11.59
CA VAL A 110 -14.51 -41.99 11.32
C VAL A 110 -14.38 -43.52 11.49
N GLN A 111 -13.28 -44.11 11.00
CA GLN A 111 -13.01 -45.55 11.21
C GLN A 111 -12.84 -45.90 12.69
N PHE A 112 -12.12 -45.07 13.45
CA PHE A 112 -11.94 -45.28 14.89
C PHE A 112 -13.27 -45.21 15.65
N ASP A 113 -14.11 -44.22 15.35
CA ASP A 113 -15.43 -44.08 15.96
C ASP A 113 -16.34 -45.28 15.62
N GLN A 114 -16.24 -45.83 14.40
CA GLN A 114 -16.93 -47.06 14.03
C GLN A 114 -16.45 -48.28 14.83
N GLN A 115 -15.13 -48.46 14.97
CA GLN A 115 -14.57 -49.55 15.77
C GLN A 115 -14.97 -49.44 17.24
N LYS A 116 -14.93 -48.23 17.80
CA LYS A 116 -15.36 -47.97 19.18
C LYS A 116 -16.81 -48.39 19.40
N LYS A 117 -17.70 -48.07 18.46
CA LYS A 117 -19.10 -48.49 18.52
C LYS A 117 -19.26 -50.02 18.51
N VAL A 118 -18.53 -50.72 17.65
CA VAL A 118 -18.56 -52.20 17.60
C VAL A 118 -18.09 -52.81 18.94
N ILE A 119 -17.06 -52.23 19.55
CA ILE A 119 -16.57 -52.68 20.87
C ILE A 119 -17.63 -52.45 21.96
N GLU A 120 -18.33 -51.32 21.94
CA GLU A 120 -19.41 -51.01 22.87
C GLU A 120 -20.60 -51.97 22.71
N ASP A 121 -21.01 -52.27 21.47
CA ASP A 121 -22.06 -53.23 21.15
C ASP A 121 -21.67 -54.65 21.62
N LEU A 122 -20.42 -55.09 21.40
CA LEU A 122 -19.93 -56.38 21.89
C LEU A 122 -19.88 -56.42 23.42
N SER A 123 -19.48 -55.33 24.08
CA SER A 123 -19.44 -55.27 25.54
C SER A 123 -20.83 -55.39 26.16
N THR A 124 -21.84 -54.74 25.57
CA THR A 124 -23.24 -54.88 26.03
C THR A 124 -23.74 -56.31 25.84
N GLN A 125 -23.43 -56.94 24.69
CA GLN A 125 -23.77 -58.35 24.44
C GLN A 125 -23.14 -59.32 25.45
N VAL A 126 -21.86 -59.14 25.80
CA VAL A 126 -21.18 -59.97 26.80
C VAL A 126 -21.84 -59.81 28.17
N ASN A 127 -22.15 -58.58 28.58
CA ASN A 127 -22.81 -58.31 29.85
C ASN A 127 -24.21 -58.97 29.92
N ASP A 128 -24.96 -58.96 28.81
CA ASP A 128 -26.26 -59.64 28.73
C ASP A 128 -26.13 -61.16 28.84
N MET A 129 -25.11 -61.76 28.19
CA MET A 129 -24.83 -63.20 28.35
C MET A 129 -24.47 -63.55 29.80
N ASP A 130 -23.66 -62.74 30.46
CA ASP A 130 -23.32 -62.95 31.87
C ASP A 130 -24.56 -62.86 32.77
N ARG A 131 -25.49 -61.94 32.50
CA ARG A 131 -26.76 -61.86 33.22
C ARG A 131 -27.62 -63.10 33.02
N ILE A 132 -27.77 -63.56 31.79
CA ILE A 132 -28.53 -64.78 31.46
C ILE A 132 -27.91 -66.01 32.16
N LYS A 133 -26.58 -66.09 32.16
CA LYS A 133 -25.83 -67.14 32.84
C LYS A 133 -26.10 -67.14 34.34
N GLU A 134 -26.07 -65.96 34.98
CA GLU A 134 -26.36 -65.82 36.42
C GLU A 134 -27.81 -66.21 36.74
N GLU A 135 -28.80 -65.77 35.94
CA GLU A 135 -30.20 -66.16 36.08
C GLU A 135 -30.40 -67.69 35.94
N ALA A 136 -29.66 -68.34 35.04
CA ALA A 136 -29.70 -69.79 34.86
C ALA A 136 -29.08 -70.54 36.06
N LEU A 137 -27.97 -70.04 36.60
CA LEU A 137 -27.34 -70.59 37.80
C LEU A 137 -28.26 -70.47 39.03
N GLN A 138 -28.93 -69.33 39.21
CA GLN A 138 -29.92 -69.15 40.27
C GLN A 138 -31.09 -70.15 40.18
N LYS A 139 -31.61 -70.39 38.96
CA LYS A 139 -32.67 -71.39 38.73
C LYS A 139 -32.25 -72.82 39.05
N LEU A 140 -30.98 -73.17 38.83
CA LEU A 140 -30.43 -74.49 39.18
C LEU A 140 -30.16 -74.64 40.68
N ALA A 141 -29.81 -73.56 41.37
CA ALA A 141 -29.56 -73.57 42.81
C ALA A 141 -30.85 -73.60 43.66
N ALA A 142 -32.01 -73.29 43.07
CA ALA A 142 -33.29 -73.36 43.77
C ALA A 142 -33.63 -74.81 44.18
N PRO A 143 -33.86 -75.10 45.48
CA PRO A 143 -34.13 -76.45 45.94
C PRO A 143 -35.44 -76.96 45.35
N ARG A 144 -35.36 -78.06 44.59
CA ARG A 144 -36.52 -78.80 44.09
C ARG A 144 -37.23 -79.45 45.28
N PHE A 145 -38.23 -78.79 45.83
CA PHE A 145 -39.19 -79.42 46.73
C PHE A 145 -40.23 -80.18 45.88
N ASP A 146 -40.12 -81.51 45.95
CA ASP A 146 -41.12 -82.57 45.80
C ASP A 146 -41.97 -82.66 44.52
N ASN A 147 -41.64 -83.63 43.65
CA ASN A 147 -42.61 -84.61 43.15
C ASN A 147 -41.93 -85.76 42.39
N GLU A 148 -41.96 -86.94 42.98
CA GLU A 148 -41.65 -88.23 42.36
C GLU A 148 -42.80 -88.67 41.44
N GLN A 149 -42.52 -88.96 40.17
CA GLN A 149 -42.78 -90.28 39.55
C GLN A 149 -42.48 -90.32 38.05
N GLN A 150 -41.78 -91.40 37.67
CA GLN A 150 -41.86 -92.16 36.42
C GLN A 150 -40.99 -91.82 35.18
N THR A 151 -39.92 -92.64 35.09
CA THR A 151 -39.49 -93.50 33.95
C THR A 151 -38.79 -92.93 32.70
N ALA A 152 -37.60 -93.54 32.48
CA ALA A 152 -36.67 -93.66 31.34
C ALA A 152 -37.34 -93.88 29.94
N PRO A 153 -36.63 -93.87 28.76
CA PRO A 153 -35.21 -94.23 28.56
C PRO A 153 -34.39 -93.45 27.50
N ALA A 154 -33.14 -93.92 27.39
CA ALA A 154 -31.99 -93.45 26.62
C ALA A 154 -32.18 -93.16 25.11
N SER A 155 -31.41 -92.19 24.61
CA SER A 155 -31.06 -92.07 23.20
C SER A 155 -29.71 -91.33 23.06
N VAL A 156 -28.77 -92.07 22.47
CA VAL A 156 -27.42 -91.64 22.07
C VAL A 156 -27.53 -90.85 20.77
N ILE A 157 -26.94 -89.64 20.71
CA ILE A 157 -26.71 -88.89 19.47
C ILE A 157 -25.22 -88.49 19.43
N PRO A 158 -24.50 -88.72 18.32
CA PRO A 158 -23.08 -88.45 18.22
C PRO A 158 -22.80 -86.96 17.98
N VAL A 159 -21.80 -86.44 18.69
CA VAL A 159 -21.28 -85.08 18.55
C VAL A 159 -20.28 -85.06 17.39
N GLU A 160 -20.67 -84.43 16.28
CA GLU A 160 -19.81 -84.18 15.13
C GLU A 160 -19.01 -82.89 15.38
N LEU A 161 -17.71 -83.05 15.62
CA LEU A 161 -16.74 -81.98 15.81
C LEU A 161 -16.51 -81.28 14.45
N ALA A 162 -17.10 -80.11 14.25
CA ALA A 162 -16.74 -79.22 13.15
C ALA A 162 -15.48 -78.42 13.53
N ILE A 163 -14.42 -78.66 12.78
CA ILE A 163 -13.13 -77.95 12.83
C ILE A 163 -13.38 -76.51 12.38
N LEU A 164 -13.15 -75.55 13.28
CA LEU A 164 -13.08 -74.12 12.96
C LEU A 164 -11.70 -73.84 12.35
N GLU A 165 -11.68 -73.50 11.07
CA GLU A 165 -10.51 -72.93 10.39
C GLU A 165 -10.15 -71.57 11.01
N GLU A 166 -8.90 -71.43 11.43
CA GLU A 166 -8.33 -70.16 11.88
C GLU A 166 -8.28 -69.15 10.71
N PRO A 167 -8.69 -67.87 10.92
CA PRO A 167 -8.50 -66.86 9.91
C PRO A 167 -7.01 -66.51 9.80
N ASN A 168 -6.46 -66.81 8.63
CA ASN A 168 -5.11 -66.48 8.20
C ASN A 168 -4.92 -64.95 8.21
N VAL A 169 -4.24 -64.43 9.24
CA VAL A 169 -3.86 -63.02 9.34
C VAL A 169 -2.75 -62.75 8.33
N SER A 170 -3.12 -62.20 7.19
CA SER A 170 -2.19 -61.76 6.16
C SER A 170 -1.35 -60.59 6.69
N SER A 171 -0.04 -60.80 6.64
CA SER A 171 1.06 -59.89 6.88
C SER A 171 0.84 -58.48 6.30
N LEU A 172 0.81 -57.47 7.17
CA LEU A 172 1.04 -56.07 6.82
C LEU A 172 2.55 -55.81 6.67
N PRO A 173 2.98 -54.98 5.69
CA PRO A 173 4.38 -54.62 5.55
C PRO A 173 4.80 -53.61 6.62
N GLU A 174 5.86 -53.96 7.34
CA GLU A 174 6.63 -53.05 8.19
C GLU A 174 7.10 -51.86 7.35
N THR A 175 6.57 -50.68 7.63
CA THR A 175 7.07 -49.42 7.09
C THR A 175 8.02 -48.85 8.14
N GLU A 176 9.32 -48.89 7.85
CA GLU A 176 10.36 -48.27 8.65
C GLU A 176 10.09 -46.76 8.78
N VAL A 177 9.75 -46.33 10.00
CA VAL A 177 9.70 -44.91 10.38
C VAL A 177 11.03 -44.59 11.03
N GLY A 178 11.85 -43.81 10.33
CA GLY A 178 13.11 -43.27 10.85
C GLY A 178 12.89 -42.30 12.03
N PRO A 179 13.90 -42.09 12.88
CA PRO A 179 13.77 -41.30 14.09
C PRO A 179 13.66 -39.81 13.73
N THR A 180 12.58 -39.17 14.17
CA THR A 180 12.50 -37.71 14.25
C THR A 180 12.53 -37.33 15.71
N ASP A 181 13.70 -36.89 16.14
CA ASP A 181 13.89 -36.16 17.39
C ASP A 181 13.08 -34.86 17.31
N GLY A 182 12.15 -34.69 18.24
CA GLY A 182 11.29 -33.51 18.34
C GLY A 182 10.94 -33.24 19.79
N GLU A 183 11.73 -32.35 20.40
CA GLU A 183 11.51 -31.75 21.72
C GLU A 183 10.06 -31.26 21.87
N ARG A 184 9.38 -31.76 22.92
CA ARG A 184 8.12 -31.23 23.42
C ARG A 184 8.42 -30.18 24.49
N ASP A 185 8.27 -28.91 24.13
CA ASP A 185 7.92 -27.88 25.10
C ASP A 185 6.40 -27.89 25.30
N GLY A 186 5.99 -28.26 26.52
CA GLY A 186 4.59 -28.27 26.93
C GLY A 186 4.14 -26.87 27.33
N SER A 187 3.26 -26.26 26.54
CA SER A 187 2.40 -25.17 27.01
C SER A 187 1.00 -25.71 27.28
N THR A 188 0.68 -25.89 28.55
CA THR A 188 -0.65 -26.18 29.08
C THR A 188 -1.61 -25.04 28.72
N PHE A 189 -2.60 -25.31 27.86
CA PHE A 189 -3.75 -24.44 27.66
C PHE A 189 -4.74 -24.65 28.81
N VAL A 190 -4.95 -23.62 29.62
CA VAL A 190 -6.05 -23.51 30.58
C VAL A 190 -7.22 -22.87 29.86
N LEU A 191 -8.30 -23.64 29.65
CA LEU A 191 -9.60 -23.13 29.22
C LEU A 191 -10.33 -22.62 30.48
N GLU A 192 -10.44 -21.30 30.63
CA GLU A 192 -11.37 -20.68 31.58
C GLU A 192 -12.73 -20.43 30.90
N GLU A 193 -13.80 -20.85 31.58
CA GLU A 193 -15.20 -20.60 31.22
C GLU A 193 -15.58 -19.10 31.35
N PRO A 194 -16.51 -18.61 30.52
CA PRO A 194 -16.96 -17.22 30.60
C PRO A 194 -17.97 -17.02 31.75
N VAL A 195 -17.55 -16.30 32.78
CA VAL A 195 -18.43 -15.82 33.86
C VAL A 195 -19.20 -14.58 33.39
N SER A 196 -20.53 -14.62 33.58
CA SER A 196 -21.46 -13.54 33.26
C SER A 196 -21.25 -12.30 34.16
N PRO A 197 -21.41 -11.07 33.64
CA PRO A 197 -21.21 -9.86 34.43
C PRO A 197 -22.43 -9.53 35.32
N PRO A 198 -22.24 -9.07 36.57
CA PRO A 198 -23.32 -8.52 37.39
C PRO A 198 -23.66 -7.09 36.96
N ALA A 199 -24.95 -6.80 36.95
CA ALA A 199 -25.51 -5.47 36.74
C ALA A 199 -25.15 -4.55 37.92
N VAL A 200 -24.38 -3.50 37.65
CA VAL A 200 -24.18 -2.38 38.58
C VAL A 200 -24.79 -1.13 37.96
N VAL A 201 -25.83 -0.64 38.62
CA VAL A 201 -26.44 0.67 38.40
C VAL A 201 -25.52 1.69 39.05
N GLU A 202 -24.81 2.50 38.25
CA GLU A 202 -24.02 3.62 38.76
C GLU A 202 -24.61 4.95 38.26
N GLN A 203 -24.98 5.77 39.22
CA GLN A 203 -25.63 7.07 39.05
C GLN A 203 -24.65 8.08 38.46
N PHE A 204 -25.09 8.74 37.39
CA PHE A 204 -24.45 9.93 36.83
C PHE A 204 -24.40 11.07 37.86
N GLN A 205 -23.20 11.54 38.18
CA GLN A 205 -22.95 12.92 38.61
C GLN A 205 -21.91 13.55 37.67
N PRO A 206 -22.18 14.72 37.06
CA PRO A 206 -21.21 15.41 36.23
C PRO A 206 -20.25 16.21 37.12
N SER A 207 -18.99 15.78 37.19
CA SER A 207 -17.90 16.56 37.78
C SER A 207 -17.26 17.42 36.69
N GLU A 208 -17.50 18.74 36.78
CA GLU A 208 -16.83 19.76 35.99
C GLU A 208 -15.37 19.89 36.45
N ALA A 209 -14.44 19.37 35.65
CA ALA A 209 -13.04 19.75 35.68
C ALA A 209 -12.54 19.91 34.24
N SER A 210 -12.90 21.05 33.64
CA SER A 210 -12.40 21.46 32.33
C SER A 210 -10.95 21.93 32.47
N ALA A 211 -10.02 21.00 32.25
CA ALA A 211 -8.67 21.37 31.87
C ALA A 211 -8.74 22.14 30.54
N SER A 212 -8.52 23.45 30.61
CA SER A 212 -8.44 24.36 29.46
C SER A 212 -7.25 23.97 28.56
N VAL A 213 -7.46 23.01 27.67
CA VAL A 213 -6.53 22.69 26.57
C VAL A 213 -6.57 23.87 25.60
N LYS A 214 -5.50 24.69 25.59
CA LYS A 214 -5.33 25.74 24.59
C LYS A 214 -5.38 25.09 23.20
N PRO A 215 -6.32 25.46 22.31
CA PRO A 215 -6.38 24.87 20.98
C PRO A 215 -5.11 25.23 20.23
N SER A 216 -4.40 24.23 19.72
CA SER A 216 -3.24 24.41 18.84
C SER A 216 -3.72 25.12 17.58
N VAL A 217 -3.52 26.44 17.50
CA VAL A 217 -4.01 27.24 16.39
C VAL A 217 -3.15 26.97 15.15
N LEU A 218 -3.68 26.17 14.24
CA LEU A 218 -3.17 26.02 12.87
C LEU A 218 -3.42 27.33 12.11
N VAL A 219 -2.35 28.02 11.72
CA VAL A 219 -2.45 29.23 10.88
C VAL A 219 -2.32 28.80 9.43
N VAL A 220 -3.45 28.73 8.74
CA VAL A 220 -3.48 28.46 7.30
C VAL A 220 -3.21 29.78 6.58
N ARG A 221 -2.07 29.89 5.90
CA ARG A 221 -1.80 31.01 4.98
C ARG A 221 -2.27 30.61 3.59
N SER A 222 -3.31 31.30 3.13
CA SER A 222 -3.75 31.22 1.74
C SER A 222 -3.79 32.64 1.19
N ASP A 223 -3.01 32.89 0.15
CA ASP A 223 -3.02 34.18 -0.58
C ASP A 223 -4.24 34.29 -1.52
N ILE A 224 -5.13 33.30 -1.48
CA ILE A 224 -6.33 33.24 -2.31
C ILE A 224 -7.39 34.16 -1.69
N MET A 225 -7.66 35.26 -2.38
CA MET A 225 -8.73 36.19 -2.02
C MET A 225 -9.97 35.91 -2.87
N HIS A 226 -11.15 36.12 -2.32
CA HIS A 226 -12.37 36.06 -3.13
C HIS A 226 -13.28 37.26 -2.83
N LYS A 227 -14.04 37.68 -3.85
CA LYS A 227 -15.06 38.72 -3.76
C LYS A 227 -16.39 38.13 -4.22
N SER A 228 -17.39 38.15 -3.34
CA SER A 228 -18.74 37.69 -3.66
C SER A 228 -19.57 38.87 -4.19
N THR A 229 -20.24 38.66 -5.31
CA THR A 229 -21.27 39.56 -5.86
C THR A 229 -22.59 38.79 -5.98
N ASP A 230 -23.70 39.48 -6.21
CA ASP A 230 -25.03 38.87 -6.26
C ASP A 230 -25.12 37.73 -7.29
N ASN A 231 -24.40 37.83 -8.42
CA ASN A 231 -24.47 36.86 -9.52
C ASN A 231 -23.16 36.09 -9.78
N SER A 232 -22.08 36.43 -9.09
CA SER A 232 -20.78 35.79 -9.33
C SER A 232 -19.85 35.83 -8.13
N ILE A 233 -18.95 34.86 -8.03
CA ILE A 233 -17.82 34.90 -7.11
C ILE A 233 -16.55 35.01 -7.94
N ILE A 234 -15.71 35.98 -7.60
CA ILE A 234 -14.43 36.24 -8.24
C ILE A 234 -13.34 35.78 -7.28
N VAL A 235 -12.51 34.83 -7.70
CA VAL A 235 -11.38 34.30 -6.92
C VAL A 235 -10.08 34.75 -7.56
N ILE A 236 -9.26 35.44 -6.77
CA ILE A 236 -8.01 36.09 -7.16
C ILE A 236 -6.87 35.45 -6.36
N GLY A 237 -5.68 35.34 -6.96
CA GLY A 237 -4.50 34.84 -6.26
C GLY A 237 -4.29 33.33 -6.39
N ILE A 238 -5.01 32.66 -7.30
CA ILE A 238 -4.66 31.28 -7.68
C ILE A 238 -3.42 31.34 -8.58
N PRO A 239 -2.26 30.81 -8.15
CA PRO A 239 -1.07 30.85 -8.97
C PRO A 239 -1.25 30.01 -10.24
N THR A 240 -0.64 30.44 -11.34
CA THR A 240 -0.85 29.87 -12.68
C THR A 240 -0.56 28.37 -12.76
N TRP A 241 0.43 27.89 -12.01
CA TRP A 241 0.79 26.47 -11.94
C TRP A 241 -0.24 25.60 -11.21
N GLN A 242 -1.10 26.19 -10.37
CA GLN A 242 -2.20 25.47 -9.67
C GLN A 242 -3.52 25.47 -10.45
N ILE A 243 -3.66 26.30 -11.49
CA ILE A 243 -4.89 26.36 -12.30
C ILE A 243 -5.24 24.98 -12.87
N GLY A 244 -4.23 24.19 -13.26
CA GLY A 244 -4.42 22.82 -13.76
C GLY A 244 -5.12 21.89 -12.76
N LEU A 245 -4.97 22.12 -11.44
CA LEU A 245 -5.63 21.33 -10.40
C LEU A 245 -7.12 21.66 -10.30
N VAL A 246 -7.48 22.94 -10.41
CA VAL A 246 -8.88 23.37 -10.39
C VAL A 246 -9.60 22.90 -11.65
N ILE A 247 -8.95 23.01 -12.82
CA ILE A 247 -9.51 22.54 -14.09
C ILE A 247 -9.59 20.99 -14.11
N GLY A 248 -8.55 20.34 -13.60
CA GLY A 248 -8.36 18.88 -13.67
C GLY A 248 -7.96 18.41 -15.07
N GLN A 249 -7.53 17.14 -15.15
CA GLN A 249 -7.12 16.54 -16.42
C GLN A 249 -8.28 16.60 -17.43
N ARG A 250 -8.03 17.22 -18.59
CA ARG A 250 -9.03 17.45 -19.66
C ARG A 250 -10.30 18.20 -19.18
N GLY A 251 -10.19 19.05 -18.16
CA GLY A 251 -11.35 19.79 -17.64
C GLY A 251 -12.35 18.95 -16.86
N ARG A 252 -12.02 17.71 -16.48
CA ARG A 252 -12.95 16.82 -15.76
C ARG A 252 -13.38 17.39 -14.42
N ASN A 253 -12.47 18.01 -13.66
CA ASN A 253 -12.81 18.57 -12.35
C ASN A 253 -13.69 19.81 -12.50
N MET A 254 -13.37 20.68 -13.47
CA MET A 254 -14.23 21.80 -13.82
C MET A 254 -15.64 21.35 -14.19
N LEU A 255 -15.78 20.38 -15.10
CA LEU A 255 -17.10 19.84 -15.50
C LEU A 255 -17.85 19.20 -14.32
N ARG A 256 -17.14 18.53 -13.39
CA ARG A 256 -17.72 17.98 -12.16
C ARG A 256 -18.30 19.09 -11.30
N LEU A 257 -17.55 20.16 -11.07
CA LEU A 257 -18.00 21.31 -10.28
C LEU A 257 -19.19 22.00 -10.95
N GLU A 258 -19.12 22.24 -12.26
CA GLU A 258 -20.19 22.90 -13.00
C GLU A 258 -21.51 22.11 -12.95
N ARG A 259 -21.47 20.80 -13.19
CA ARG A 259 -22.66 19.94 -13.13
C ARG A 259 -23.15 19.71 -11.70
N GLY A 260 -22.23 19.46 -10.77
CA GLY A 260 -22.56 19.12 -9.38
C GLY A 260 -23.21 20.26 -8.63
N TYR A 261 -22.73 21.49 -8.84
CA TYR A 261 -23.27 22.68 -8.18
C TYR A 261 -24.22 23.48 -9.08
N GLY A 262 -24.35 23.17 -10.37
CA GLY A 262 -25.14 23.95 -11.31
C GLY A 262 -24.59 25.37 -11.52
N VAL A 263 -23.25 25.48 -11.52
CA VAL A 263 -22.51 26.73 -11.73
C VAL A 263 -21.73 26.66 -13.04
N LYS A 264 -21.20 27.79 -13.49
CA LYS A 264 -20.30 27.89 -14.64
C LYS A 264 -18.98 28.50 -14.19
N LEU A 265 -17.89 27.82 -14.49
CA LEU A 265 -16.53 28.20 -14.13
C LEU A 265 -15.83 28.76 -15.36
N SER A 266 -15.22 29.93 -15.23
CA SER A 266 -14.36 30.48 -16.26
C SER A 266 -13.07 31.05 -15.68
N PHE A 267 -11.97 30.84 -16.39
CA PHE A 267 -10.67 31.38 -16.02
C PHE A 267 -10.29 32.48 -17.00
N ALA A 268 -9.99 33.67 -16.50
CA ALA A 268 -9.43 34.75 -17.30
C ALA A 268 -8.34 35.49 -16.52
N LYS A 269 -7.15 35.60 -17.13
CA LYS A 269 -6.01 36.36 -16.57
C LYS A 269 -5.64 35.96 -15.12
N GLY A 270 -5.64 34.66 -14.81
CA GLY A 270 -5.33 34.15 -13.46
C GLY A 270 -6.43 34.41 -12.42
N THR A 271 -7.60 34.86 -12.84
CA THR A 271 -8.79 35.03 -12.00
C THR A 271 -9.82 33.96 -12.36
N LEU A 272 -10.37 33.29 -11.35
CA LEU A 272 -11.46 32.33 -11.52
C LEU A 272 -12.80 33.02 -11.24
N TYR A 273 -13.74 32.86 -12.17
CA TYR A 273 -15.10 33.36 -12.05
C TYR A 273 -16.05 32.17 -11.89
N ILE A 274 -16.84 32.21 -10.83
CA ILE A 274 -17.90 31.23 -10.56
C ILE A 274 -19.23 31.95 -10.75
N THR A 275 -19.97 31.59 -11.80
CA THR A 275 -21.23 32.24 -12.22
C THR A 275 -22.38 31.25 -12.27
N GLY A 276 -23.63 31.72 -12.32
CA GLY A 276 -24.80 30.84 -12.33
C GLY A 276 -25.14 30.24 -10.96
N GLY A 277 -26.23 29.47 -10.88
CA GLY A 277 -26.74 28.90 -9.63
C GLY A 277 -27.27 29.93 -8.62
N ASP A 278 -27.61 29.46 -7.42
CA ASP A 278 -27.89 30.31 -6.26
C ASP A 278 -26.57 30.67 -5.52
N GLN A 279 -26.64 31.61 -4.57
CA GLN A 279 -25.47 32.04 -3.80
C GLN A 279 -24.85 30.88 -3.01
N THR A 280 -25.68 30.00 -2.45
CA THR A 280 -25.25 28.86 -1.65
C THR A 280 -24.43 27.87 -2.46
N ARG A 281 -24.86 27.54 -3.69
CA ARG A 281 -24.14 26.66 -4.63
C ARG A 281 -22.84 27.28 -5.08
N ARG A 282 -22.80 28.59 -5.34
CA ARG A 282 -21.54 29.29 -5.66
C ARG A 282 -20.55 29.22 -4.50
N GLN A 283 -21.02 29.41 -3.26
CA GLN A 283 -20.19 29.31 -2.06
C GLN A 283 -19.71 27.86 -1.81
N ALA A 284 -20.56 26.86 -2.06
CA ALA A 284 -20.17 25.46 -1.97
C ALA A 284 -19.12 25.09 -3.03
N ALA A 285 -19.30 25.55 -4.28
CA ALA A 285 -18.31 25.37 -5.33
C ALA A 285 -16.98 26.09 -5.02
N LEU A 286 -17.05 27.32 -4.48
CA LEU A 286 -15.86 28.05 -4.02
C LEU A 286 -15.11 27.24 -2.95
N LYS A 287 -15.83 26.70 -1.97
CA LYS A 287 -15.25 25.89 -0.89
C LYS A 287 -14.54 24.65 -1.45
N ASP A 288 -15.18 23.91 -2.37
CA ASP A 288 -14.58 22.73 -3.02
C ASP A 288 -13.34 23.12 -3.86
N VAL A 289 -13.37 24.27 -4.56
CA VAL A 289 -12.19 24.78 -5.27
C VAL A 289 -11.04 25.07 -4.30
N ILE A 290 -11.30 25.78 -3.20
CA ILE A 290 -10.27 26.12 -2.21
C ILE A 290 -9.72 24.84 -1.54
N GLU A 291 -10.57 23.87 -1.23
CA GLU A 291 -10.17 22.60 -0.61
C GLU A 291 -9.30 21.71 -1.52
N ASN A 292 -9.42 21.86 -2.85
CA ASN A 292 -8.58 21.15 -3.81
C ASN A 292 -7.26 21.87 -4.11
N LEU A 293 -7.10 23.13 -3.69
CA LEU A 293 -5.87 23.89 -3.91
C LEU A 293 -4.81 23.56 -2.84
N PRO A 294 -3.52 23.48 -3.22
CA PRO A 294 -2.45 23.35 -2.26
C PRO A 294 -2.39 24.61 -1.39
N VAL A 295 -2.55 24.43 -0.08
CA VAL A 295 -2.38 25.47 0.93
C VAL A 295 -1.02 25.31 1.61
N VAL A 296 -0.50 26.42 2.14
CA VAL A 296 0.68 26.43 2.98
C VAL A 296 0.20 26.63 4.41
N VAL A 297 0.40 25.62 5.25
CA VAL A 297 0.03 25.64 6.65
C VAL A 297 1.28 25.92 7.47
N GLU A 298 1.26 27.04 8.18
CA GLU A 298 2.31 27.42 9.10
C GLU A 298 2.02 26.79 10.46
N CYS A 299 2.97 25.98 10.92
CA CYS A 299 2.84 25.20 12.13
C CYS A 299 3.94 25.61 13.12
N PRO A 300 3.71 26.67 13.92
CA PRO A 300 4.72 27.20 14.84
C PRO A 300 5.07 26.24 15.98
N LEU A 301 4.21 25.25 16.26
CA LEU A 301 4.37 24.28 17.34
C LEU A 301 4.68 22.87 16.82
N LEU A 302 5.12 22.71 15.56
CA LEU A 302 5.46 21.38 15.08
C LEU A 302 6.76 20.91 15.79
N PRO A 303 6.77 19.74 16.43
CA PRO A 303 7.92 19.24 17.19
C PRO A 303 9.05 18.71 16.27
N LEU A 304 9.48 19.53 15.32
CA LEU A 304 10.53 19.23 14.33
C LEU A 304 11.91 19.77 14.74
N GLU A 305 11.99 20.65 15.75
CA GLU A 305 13.25 21.31 16.16
C GLU A 305 14.29 20.31 16.71
N ASN A 306 13.84 19.20 17.31
CA ASN A 306 14.75 18.15 17.77
C ASN A 306 15.04 17.19 16.59
N HIS A 307 16.06 17.52 15.80
CA HIS A 307 16.52 16.79 14.61
C HIS A 307 16.67 15.26 14.78
N ASN A 308 16.74 14.76 16.01
CA ASN A 308 16.93 13.34 16.31
C ASN A 308 15.65 12.53 16.56
N ARG A 309 14.47 13.16 16.75
CA ARG A 309 13.28 12.42 17.17
C ARG A 309 12.42 11.88 16.03
N ILE A 310 12.26 12.64 14.95
CA ILE A 310 11.47 12.21 13.80
C ILE A 310 12.45 11.94 12.65
N SER A 311 12.61 10.66 12.33
CA SER A 311 13.53 10.23 11.27
C SER A 311 13.19 10.90 9.95
N ASN A 312 14.22 11.26 9.17
CA ASN A 312 14.02 11.77 7.79
C ASN A 312 13.20 10.78 6.94
N LEU A 313 13.31 9.48 7.26
CA LEU A 313 12.55 8.42 6.62
C LEU A 313 11.05 8.58 6.87
N LEU A 314 10.61 8.77 8.12
CA LEU A 314 9.19 8.95 8.45
C LEU A 314 8.61 10.21 7.81
N LEU A 315 9.37 11.32 7.79
CA LEU A 315 8.91 12.53 7.08
C LEU A 315 8.77 12.30 5.58
N LYS A 316 9.72 11.58 4.96
CA LYS A 316 9.68 11.26 3.53
C LYS A 316 8.51 10.35 3.20
N GLU A 317 8.26 9.35 4.03
CA GLU A 317 7.12 8.45 3.95
C GLU A 317 5.79 9.22 4.08
N MET A 318 5.66 10.11 5.08
CA MET A 318 4.48 10.97 5.22
C MET A 318 4.29 11.89 4.02
N CYS A 319 5.37 12.46 3.46
CA CYS A 319 5.28 13.28 2.26
C CYS A 319 4.73 12.48 1.07
N GLN A 320 5.18 11.24 0.90
CA GLN A 320 4.76 10.36 -0.19
C GLN A 320 3.33 9.83 0.00
N ASN A 321 3.01 9.33 1.19
CA ASN A 321 1.72 8.69 1.48
C ASN A 321 0.55 9.68 1.46
N TYR A 322 0.78 10.93 1.86
CA TYR A 322 -0.27 11.95 1.96
C TYR A 322 -0.20 13.03 0.87
N ASP A 323 0.76 12.93 -0.06
CA ASP A 323 1.02 13.92 -1.12
C ASP A 323 1.16 15.35 -0.55
N VAL A 324 1.98 15.47 0.49
CA VAL A 324 2.31 16.75 1.12
C VAL A 324 3.81 16.98 1.08
N LYS A 325 4.23 18.24 1.11
CA LYS A 325 5.62 18.63 1.28
C LYS A 325 5.79 19.27 2.63
N ILE A 326 6.57 18.62 3.49
CA ILE A 326 6.90 19.08 4.84
C ILE A 326 8.29 19.73 4.80
N SER A 327 8.38 20.99 5.22
CA SER A 327 9.64 21.72 5.36
C SER A 327 9.95 21.90 6.84
N ARG A 328 11.16 21.49 7.24
CA ARG A 328 11.61 21.65 8.62
C ARG A 328 11.88 23.12 8.95
N PRO A 329 11.71 23.51 10.24
CA PRO A 329 12.24 24.77 10.72
C PRO A 329 13.73 24.88 10.34
N SER A 330 14.12 26.03 9.84
CA SER A 330 15.51 26.40 9.56
C SER A 330 15.97 27.42 10.61
N ALA A 331 17.28 27.67 10.71
CA ALA A 331 17.82 28.71 11.60
C ALA A 331 17.16 30.08 11.37
N GLU A 332 16.78 30.37 10.12
CA GLU A 332 16.11 31.62 9.71
C GLU A 332 14.59 31.59 9.95
N ASN A 333 13.97 30.40 9.92
CA ASN A 333 12.53 30.21 10.02
C ASN A 333 12.22 29.14 11.08
N LYS A 334 11.87 29.58 12.29
CA LYS A 334 11.51 28.68 13.41
C LYS A 334 10.19 27.93 13.23
N ILE A 335 9.46 28.20 12.14
CA ILE A 335 8.13 27.65 11.89
C ILE A 335 8.25 26.48 10.92
N GLY A 336 7.70 25.32 11.30
CA GLY A 336 7.55 24.19 10.39
C GLY A 336 6.44 24.49 9.38
N ILE A 337 6.67 24.13 8.12
CA ILE A 337 5.72 24.40 7.03
C ILE A 337 5.25 23.09 6.44
N ILE A 338 3.93 22.89 6.37
CA ILE A 338 3.32 21.78 5.62
C ILE A 338 2.59 22.37 4.44
N SER A 339 2.92 21.91 3.24
CA SER A 339 2.29 22.37 2.00
C SER A 339 1.63 21.21 1.26
N GLY A 340 0.41 21.40 0.78
CA GLY A 340 -0.40 20.34 0.17
C GLY A 340 -1.89 20.64 0.32
N ARG A 341 -2.75 19.66 0.07
CA ARG A 341 -4.20 19.84 0.26
C ARG A 341 -4.54 20.00 1.74
N ILE A 342 -5.50 20.87 2.07
CA ILE A 342 -5.77 21.26 3.46
C ILE A 342 -6.18 20.07 4.36
N ASP A 343 -6.96 19.13 3.83
CA ASP A 343 -7.36 17.89 4.50
C ASP A 343 -6.13 17.05 4.83
N ARG A 344 -5.24 16.85 3.85
CA ARG A 344 -4.00 16.08 4.01
C ARG A 344 -3.02 16.76 4.97
N CYS A 345 -2.88 18.08 4.88
CA CYS A 345 -2.05 18.84 5.80
C CYS A 345 -2.54 18.71 7.25
N ARG A 346 -3.86 18.73 7.50
CA ARG A 346 -4.44 18.52 8.83
C ARG A 346 -4.17 17.11 9.34
N THR A 347 -4.40 16.08 8.53
CA THR A 347 -4.11 14.70 8.92
C THR A 347 -2.64 14.51 9.30
N VAL A 348 -1.74 15.00 8.45
CA VAL A 348 -0.29 14.92 8.69
C VAL A 348 0.11 15.71 9.93
N TYR A 349 -0.47 16.89 10.15
CA TYR A 349 -0.25 17.67 11.37
C TYR A 349 -0.64 16.88 12.63
N HIS A 350 -1.82 16.26 12.64
CA HIS A 350 -2.29 15.44 13.76
C HIS A 350 -1.38 14.23 13.99
N LEU A 351 -0.97 13.53 12.93
CA LEU A 351 -0.05 12.39 13.02
C LEU A 351 1.31 12.81 13.60
N LEU A 352 1.86 13.94 13.15
CA LEU A 352 3.14 14.44 13.66
C LEU A 352 3.04 14.90 15.11
N ASN A 353 1.90 15.47 15.51
CA ASN A 353 1.65 15.87 16.89
C ASN A 353 1.47 14.65 17.82
N ASN A 354 0.82 13.59 17.34
CA ASN A 354 0.58 12.36 18.09
C ASN A 354 1.83 11.46 18.17
N ALA A 355 2.62 11.37 17.10
CA ALA A 355 3.89 10.64 17.11
C ALA A 355 4.87 11.22 18.13
N HIS A 356 4.77 12.53 18.40
CA HIS A 356 5.53 13.17 19.47
C HIS A 356 5.05 12.77 20.87
N ALA A 357 3.75 12.60 21.07
CA ALA A 357 3.18 12.13 22.34
C ALA A 357 3.59 10.68 22.66
N MET A 358 3.82 9.85 21.64
CA MET A 358 4.24 8.45 21.83
C MET A 358 5.74 8.25 22.09
N THR A 359 6.59 9.28 21.92
CA THR A 359 8.07 9.15 22.01
C THR A 359 8.67 9.69 23.32
N LEU A 360 7.93 9.73 24.42
CA LEU A 360 8.40 10.09 25.76
C LEU A 360 7.99 9.04 26.81
N PRO A 361 8.83 8.78 27.83
CA PRO A 361 9.84 7.73 27.87
C PRO A 361 9.33 6.47 28.57
N HIS A 362 9.47 5.31 27.94
CA HIS A 362 9.84 4.08 28.65
C HIS A 362 11.02 3.48 27.92
N GLY A 363 12.17 3.47 28.59
CA GLY A 363 13.33 2.74 28.10
C GLY A 363 12.96 1.28 28.06
N ASN A 364 12.78 0.73 26.86
CA ASN A 364 13.13 -0.64 26.47
C ASN A 364 12.92 -0.80 24.96
N ASN A 365 13.96 -1.34 24.32
CA ASN A 365 14.16 -1.71 22.91
C ASN A 365 12.99 -1.57 21.90
N PRO A 366 13.13 -0.78 20.81
CA PRO A 366 12.16 -0.72 19.74
C PRO A 366 12.56 -1.67 18.59
N LYS A 367 12.02 -2.89 18.58
CA LYS A 367 12.04 -3.77 17.39
C LYS A 367 10.66 -4.27 16.95
N GLY A 368 9.57 -3.94 17.64
CA GLY A 368 8.24 -4.51 17.36
C GLY A 368 7.13 -3.55 16.89
N LEU A 369 7.34 -2.23 16.88
CA LEU A 369 6.19 -1.29 16.90
C LEU A 369 5.66 -0.83 15.51
N VAL A 370 6.17 -1.36 14.39
CA VAL A 370 5.69 -0.97 13.05
C VAL A 370 4.50 -1.83 12.60
N ASP A 371 4.36 -3.06 13.12
CA ASP A 371 3.29 -3.97 12.71
C ASP A 371 1.95 -3.70 13.43
N ASP A 372 1.97 -3.05 14.60
CA ASP A 372 0.76 -2.78 15.39
C ASP A 372 -0.07 -1.59 14.87
N LEU A 373 0.50 -0.74 14.00
CA LEU A 373 -0.22 0.40 13.40
C LEU A 373 -1.06 0.01 12.17
N VAL A 374 -0.85 -1.20 11.61
CA VAL A 374 -1.55 -1.66 10.39
C VAL A 374 -2.72 -2.61 10.72
N ASN A 375 -2.74 -3.24 11.89
CA ASN A 375 -3.69 -4.32 12.22
C ASN A 375 -4.71 -4.00 13.34
N GLY A 376 -4.82 -2.74 13.79
CA GLY A 376 -5.81 -2.33 14.79
C GLY A 376 -7.21 -2.10 14.21
N GLU A 377 -8.14 -2.97 14.58
CA GLU A 377 -9.56 -3.03 14.19
C GLU A 377 -10.29 -1.67 14.14
N PHE A 378 -10.86 -1.34 12.97
CA PHE A 378 -11.97 -0.40 12.86
C PHE A 378 -13.26 -1.18 12.65
N VAL A 379 -14.03 -1.29 13.74
CA VAL A 379 -15.40 -1.77 13.74
C VAL A 379 -16.29 -0.79 12.96
N SER A 380 -16.94 -1.32 11.93
CA SER A 380 -18.26 -0.97 11.39
C SER A 380 -18.68 0.51 11.37
N LEU A 381 -18.68 1.10 10.17
CA LEU A 381 -19.78 1.98 9.78
C LEU A 381 -20.19 1.69 8.33
N ALA A 382 -21.36 1.08 8.19
CA ALA A 382 -21.98 0.75 6.92
C ALA A 382 -22.21 1.99 6.04
N CYS A 383 -21.82 1.90 4.77
CA CYS A 383 -22.43 2.66 3.68
C CYS A 383 -22.62 1.73 2.48
N THR A 384 -23.87 1.45 2.20
CA THR A 384 -24.44 0.68 1.10
C THR A 384 -24.18 1.31 -0.27
N GLY A 385 -23.90 0.46 -1.27
CA GLY A 385 -24.01 0.75 -2.71
C GLY A 385 -22.77 1.42 -3.30
N THR A 386 -22.08 0.90 -4.31
CA THR A 386 -22.63 0.44 -5.58
C THR A 386 -21.57 -0.42 -6.28
N VAL A 387 -22.01 -1.56 -6.81
CA VAL A 387 -21.22 -2.52 -7.58
C VAL A 387 -21.02 -2.03 -9.01
N GLY A 388 -19.82 -2.23 -9.57
CA GLY A 388 -19.68 -2.57 -10.99
C GLY A 388 -18.76 -1.69 -11.83
N TYR A 389 -17.89 -2.38 -12.60
CA TYR A 389 -17.13 -1.92 -13.77
C TYR A 389 -15.80 -1.19 -13.53
N PHE A 390 -14.67 -1.89 -13.71
CA PHE A 390 -13.88 -1.87 -14.96
C PHE A 390 -12.60 -2.70 -14.79
N ALA A 391 -12.63 -3.93 -15.32
CA ALA A 391 -11.44 -4.65 -15.78
C ALA A 391 -11.55 -4.78 -17.31
N LEU A 392 -10.38 -4.88 -17.97
CA LEU A 392 -10.12 -4.97 -19.42
C LEU A 392 -9.69 -3.66 -20.08
N TYR A 393 -8.37 -3.43 -20.11
CA TYR A 393 -7.69 -2.88 -21.29
C TYR A 393 -6.25 -3.38 -21.32
N THR A 394 -6.06 -4.56 -21.91
CA THR A 394 -4.79 -4.99 -22.50
C THR A 394 -5.09 -5.54 -23.90
N LEU A 395 -4.16 -5.28 -24.83
CA LEU A 395 -4.08 -5.79 -26.21
C LEU A 395 -4.95 -5.09 -27.27
N ASN A 396 -4.37 -4.09 -27.94
CA ASN A 396 -4.30 -4.03 -29.40
C ASN A 396 -3.44 -2.84 -29.86
N TYR A 397 -2.16 -3.09 -30.12
CA TYR A 397 -1.31 -2.20 -30.93
C TYR A 397 -0.37 -3.08 -31.76
N MET A 398 -0.85 -3.52 -32.92
CA MET A 398 -0.05 -4.12 -33.99
C MET A 398 -0.59 -3.64 -35.33
N GLY A 399 0.27 -2.95 -36.09
CA GLY A 399 0.24 -2.94 -37.55
C GLY A 399 -0.71 -1.99 -38.27
N LYS A 400 -0.15 -0.91 -38.83
CA LYS A 400 -0.15 -0.63 -40.28
C LYS A 400 0.61 0.65 -40.58
N HIS A 401 1.84 0.49 -41.08
CA HIS A 401 2.52 1.50 -41.89
C HIS A 401 2.18 1.18 -43.35
N GLU A 402 1.36 2.00 -43.99
CA GLU A 402 1.27 2.05 -45.45
C GLU A 402 2.13 3.20 -45.97
N SER A 403 3.10 2.82 -46.77
CA SER A 403 4.00 3.69 -47.53
C SER A 403 3.27 4.30 -48.72
N VAL A 404 3.27 5.62 -48.82
CA VAL A 404 2.86 6.36 -50.04
C VAL A 404 4.11 6.63 -50.87
N VAL A 405 4.14 6.09 -52.09
CA VAL A 405 5.09 6.44 -53.16
C VAL A 405 4.48 7.61 -53.95
N PRO A 406 5.23 8.69 -54.23
CA PRO A 406 4.71 9.78 -55.07
C PRO A 406 5.00 9.51 -56.55
N SER A 407 4.04 9.91 -57.39
CA SER A 407 4.19 10.11 -58.84
C SER A 407 4.68 11.52 -59.13
#